data_AF-A0A511W6V8-F1
#
_entry.id   AF-A0A511W6V8-F1
#
_cell.length_a   1.000
_cell.length_b   1.000
_cell.length_c   1.000
_cell.angle_alpha   90.00
_cell.angle_beta   90.00
_cell.angle_gamma   90.00
#
_symmetry.space_group_name_H-M   'P 1'
#
loop_
_entity.id
_entity.type
_entity.pdbx_description
1 polymer ?
#
loop_
_entity_poly.entity_id
_entity_poly.type
_entity_poly.pdbx_seq_one_letter_code
_entity_poly.pdbx_strand_id
1 'polypeptide(L)'
;MRNKSFGGSGKPLYSNNYNFAGVYILYNKSKDVYYVGQGKQVLNRVNSHFTGRGNGDVYADFKYGDHWVIKMIALENSGFNTLNELKRYAIEAYESYKKGYNKTRGNN
;
A
#
# COMPACT_ATOMS: atom_id res chain seq x y z
N MET A 1 15.11 -1.52 21.17
CA MET A 1 15.00 -0.37 20.26
C MET A 1 15.04 -0.89 18.83
N ARG A 2 14.09 -0.51 17.96
CA ARG A 2 14.09 -0.99 16.57
C ARG A 2 15.11 -0.19 15.76
N ASN A 3 16.07 -0.87 15.14
CA ASN A 3 17.13 -0.23 14.35
C ASN A 3 16.52 0.66 13.25
N LYS A 4 16.91 1.94 13.25
CA LYS A 4 16.53 2.90 12.19
C LYS A 4 17.09 2.40 10.87
N SER A 5 16.28 2.44 9.82
CA SER A 5 16.69 2.01 8.48
C SER A 5 17.19 3.22 7.69
N PHE A 6 18.36 3.09 7.05
CA PHE A 6 19.02 4.18 6.33
C PHE A 6 18.96 3.94 4.82
N GLY A 7 18.79 5.00 4.04
CA GLY A 7 18.85 4.95 2.58
C GLY A 7 20.28 4.92 2.04
N GLY A 8 20.42 4.76 0.73
CA GLY A 8 21.73 4.61 0.06
C GLY A 8 22.71 5.79 0.22
N SER A 9 22.24 6.95 0.68
CA SER A 9 23.06 8.13 0.99
C SER A 9 23.34 8.31 2.50
N GLY A 10 23.09 7.29 3.34
CA GLY A 10 23.23 7.37 4.80
C GLY A 10 22.18 8.23 5.51
N LYS A 11 21.18 8.77 4.78
CA LYS A 11 20.07 9.52 5.37
C LYS A 11 19.03 8.56 5.96
N PRO A 12 18.45 8.84 7.14
CA PRO A 12 17.39 8.02 7.70
C PRO A 12 16.17 8.05 6.77
N LEU A 13 15.54 6.90 6.57
CA LEU A 13 14.31 6.83 5.79
C LEU A 13 13.20 7.63 6.47
N TYR A 14 12.42 8.38 5.68
CA TYR A 14 11.25 9.13 6.16
C TYR A 14 10.27 8.22 6.93
N SER A 15 10.17 6.96 6.49
CA SER A 15 9.33 5.96 7.09
C SER A 15 9.73 5.56 8.53
N ASN A 16 10.93 5.88 8.99
CA ASN A 16 11.33 5.59 10.38
C ASN A 16 10.47 6.33 11.41
N ASN A 17 10.00 7.53 11.08
CA ASN A 17 9.30 8.39 12.04
C ASN A 17 7.80 8.52 11.75
N TYR A 18 7.39 8.29 10.49
CA TYR A 18 6.02 8.56 10.03
C TYR A 18 5.26 7.30 9.60
N ASN A 19 5.80 6.11 9.85
CA ASN A 19 5.05 4.88 9.61
C ASN A 19 3.87 4.78 10.57
N PHE A 20 2.78 4.20 10.09
CA PHE A 20 1.60 3.91 10.87
C PHE A 20 0.97 2.58 10.42
N ALA A 21 0.08 2.06 11.26
CA ALA A 21 -0.80 0.95 10.90
C ALA A 21 -1.99 1.48 10.11
N GLY A 22 -2.28 0.87 8.96
CA GLY A 22 -3.40 1.28 8.12
C GLY A 22 -3.46 0.54 6.79
N VAL A 23 -4.19 1.14 5.86
CA VAL A 23 -4.33 0.67 4.47
C VAL A 23 -3.74 1.68 3.51
N TYR A 24 -3.38 1.19 2.32
CA TYR A 24 -2.94 2.01 1.21
C TYR A 24 -3.64 1.58 -0.07
N ILE A 25 -3.92 2.56 -0.91
CA ILE A 25 -4.56 2.42 -2.22
C ILE A 25 -3.53 2.89 -3.24
N LEU A 26 -3.15 1.99 -4.13
CA LEU A 26 -2.33 2.28 -5.30
C LEU A 26 -3.26 2.34 -6.50
N TYR A 27 -3.40 3.53 -7.07
CA TYR A 27 -4.21 3.74 -8.26
C TYR A 27 -3.30 3.87 -9.47
N ASN A 28 -3.38 2.92 -10.41
CA ASN A 28 -2.76 3.05 -11.71
C ASN A 28 -3.66 3.92 -12.60
N LYS A 29 -3.29 5.18 -12.76
CA LYS A 29 -4.06 6.16 -13.53
C LYS A 29 -4.05 5.85 -15.03
N SER A 30 -3.00 5.19 -15.53
CA SER A 30 -2.86 4.87 -16.95
C SER A 30 -3.85 3.80 -17.40
N LYS A 31 -4.22 2.89 -16.49
CA LYS A 31 -5.10 1.74 -16.74
C LYS A 31 -6.46 1.84 -16.05
N ASP A 32 -6.66 2.87 -15.24
CA ASP A 32 -7.83 3.07 -14.38
C ASP A 32 -8.15 1.89 -13.45
N VAL A 33 -7.12 1.33 -12.80
CA VAL A 33 -7.26 0.16 -11.91
C VAL A 33 -6.57 0.36 -10.56
N TYR A 34 -7.04 -0.36 -9.55
CA TYR A 34 -6.64 -0.18 -8.15
C TYR A 34 -5.97 -1.43 -7.56
N TYR A 35 -5.05 -1.21 -6.63
CA TYR A 35 -4.57 -2.19 -5.66
C TYR A 35 -4.79 -1.64 -4.25
N VAL A 36 -5.32 -2.47 -3.35
CA VAL A 36 -5.49 -2.16 -1.94
C VAL A 36 -4.66 -3.13 -1.10
N GLY A 37 -3.82 -2.57 -0.23
CA GLY A 37 -3.05 -3.34 0.73
C GLY A 37 -3.16 -2.79 2.15
N GLN A 38 -2.68 -3.56 3.11
CA GLN A 38 -2.61 -3.16 4.51
C GLN A 38 -1.21 -3.37 5.07
N GLY A 39 -0.94 -2.76 6.22
CA GLY A 39 0.23 -3.09 7.02
C GLY A 39 0.32 -2.28 8.31
N LYS A 40 1.11 -2.79 9.26
CA LYS A 40 1.52 -2.06 10.47
C LYS A 40 2.51 -0.91 10.17
N GLN A 41 3.07 -0.90 8.96
CA GLN A 41 4.06 0.06 8.49
C GLN A 41 3.75 0.39 7.03
N VAL A 42 2.74 1.23 6.82
CA VAL A 42 2.17 1.51 5.49
C VAL A 42 3.24 2.04 4.53
N LEU A 43 4.09 2.98 4.93
CA LEU A 43 5.11 3.56 4.05
C LEU A 43 6.10 2.50 3.55
N ASN A 44 6.50 1.58 4.43
CA ASN A 44 7.39 0.49 4.05
C ASN A 44 6.71 -0.47 3.05
N ARG A 45 5.43 -0.77 3.26
CA ARG A 45 4.66 -1.65 2.36
C ARG A 45 4.46 -1.02 0.99
N VAL A 46 4.15 0.28 0.94
CA VAL A 46 4.07 1.04 -0.32
C VAL A 46 5.41 0.97 -1.05
N ASN A 47 6.52 1.29 -0.38
CA ASN A 47 7.86 1.22 -0.97
C ASN A 47 8.23 -0.19 -1.48
N SER A 48 7.79 -1.25 -0.81
CA SER A 48 8.01 -2.63 -1.26
C SER A 48 7.42 -2.90 -2.65
N HIS A 49 6.25 -2.34 -2.99
CA HIS A 49 5.67 -2.51 -4.33
C HIS A 49 6.55 -1.88 -5.41
N PHE A 50 7.04 -0.67 -5.18
CA PHE A 50 7.86 0.07 -6.14
C PHE A 50 9.34 -0.35 -6.14
N THR A 51 9.71 -1.31 -5.29
CA THR A 51 11.05 -1.93 -5.24
C THR A 51 11.03 -3.44 -5.55
N GLY A 52 9.93 -3.95 -6.10
CA GLY A 52 9.81 -5.34 -6.58
C GLY A 52 9.61 -6.39 -5.51
N ARG A 53 9.26 -5.99 -4.28
CA ARG A 53 9.00 -6.89 -3.13
C ARG A 53 7.51 -6.99 -2.76
N GLY A 54 6.63 -6.46 -3.62
CA GLY A 54 5.19 -6.40 -3.44
C GLY A 54 4.43 -7.26 -4.45
N ASN A 55 3.33 -6.74 -4.98
CA ASN A 55 2.58 -7.35 -6.07
C ASN A 55 3.39 -7.19 -7.37
N GLY A 56 3.61 -8.30 -8.09
CA GLY A 56 4.42 -8.33 -9.31
C GLY A 56 3.83 -7.51 -10.45
N ASP A 57 2.51 -7.55 -10.65
CA ASP A 57 1.80 -6.80 -11.69
C ASP A 57 1.94 -5.29 -11.45
N VAL A 58 1.75 -4.84 -10.19
CA VAL A 58 1.96 -3.44 -9.79
C VAL A 58 3.38 -2.98 -10.09
N TYR A 59 4.37 -3.79 -9.73
CA TYR A 59 5.78 -3.45 -9.97
C TYR A 59 6.12 -3.41 -11.46
N ALA A 60 5.63 -4.38 -12.23
CA ALA A 60 5.84 -4.45 -13.68
C ALA A 60 5.29 -3.20 -14.35
N ASP A 61 4.03 -2.85 -14.08
CA ASP A 61 3.35 -1.68 -14.65
C ASP A 61 4.06 -0.37 -14.26
N PHE A 62 4.49 -0.24 -13.00
CA PHE A 62 5.34 0.88 -12.59
C PHE A 62 6.66 0.95 -13.38
N LYS A 63 7.33 -0.19 -13.59
CA LYS A 63 8.59 -0.24 -14.36
C LYS A 63 8.40 0.09 -15.85
N TYR A 64 7.23 -0.19 -16.41
CA TYR A 64 6.87 0.17 -17.78
C TYR A 64 6.44 1.64 -17.93
N GLY A 65 6.44 2.42 -16.85
CA GLY A 65 6.22 3.88 -16.90
C GLY A 65 4.78 4.31 -16.65
N ASP A 66 3.91 3.42 -16.15
CA ASP A 66 2.56 3.81 -15.77
C ASP A 66 2.57 4.86 -14.65
N HIS A 67 1.62 5.80 -14.68
CA HIS A 67 1.43 6.82 -13.67
C HIS A 67 0.59 6.33 -12.49
N TRP A 68 1.06 6.61 -11.27
CA TRP A 68 0.43 6.14 -10.04
C TRP A 68 0.02 7.28 -9.11
N VAL A 69 -1.12 7.10 -8.45
CA VAL A 69 -1.55 7.92 -7.30
C VAL A 69 -1.60 7.02 -6.07
N ILE A 70 -1.08 7.50 -4.95
CA ILE A 70 -1.02 6.76 -3.69
C ILE A 70 -1.88 7.48 -2.66
N LYS A 71 -2.85 6.77 -2.11
CA LYS A 71 -3.61 7.21 -0.93
C LYS A 71 -3.29 6.29 0.24
N MET A 72 -3.18 6.85 1.44
CA MET A 72 -2.89 6.09 2.65
C MET A 72 -3.86 6.53 3.74
N ILE A 73 -4.45 5.57 4.43
CA ILE A 73 -5.47 5.79 5.45
C ILE A 73 -5.00 5.08 6.71
N ALA A 74 -4.79 5.82 7.79
CA ALA A 74 -4.44 5.24 9.08
C ALA A 74 -5.60 4.42 9.64
N LEU A 75 -5.30 3.35 10.40
CA LEU A 75 -6.32 2.63 11.17
C LEU A 75 -6.82 3.50 12.33
N GLU A 76 -5.90 4.23 12.95
CA GLU A 76 -6.22 5.22 13.97
C GLU A 76 -7.21 6.24 13.41
N ASN A 77 -8.30 6.49 14.16
CA ASN A 77 -9.38 7.41 13.80
C ASN A 77 -10.12 7.09 12.48
N SER A 78 -9.98 5.87 11.94
CA SER A 78 -10.71 5.46 10.73
C SER A 78 -12.16 5.03 10.97
N GLY A 79 -12.54 4.80 12.23
CA GLY A 79 -13.81 4.18 12.60
C GLY A 79 -13.82 2.65 12.52
N PHE A 80 -12.70 2.02 12.14
CA PHE A 80 -12.52 0.56 12.14
C PHE A 80 -11.64 0.09 13.30
N ASN A 81 -11.87 -1.14 13.78
CA ASN A 81 -11.11 -1.69 14.90
C ASN A 81 -9.88 -2.47 14.42
N THR A 82 -9.93 -3.05 13.22
CA THR A 82 -8.85 -3.89 12.71
C THR A 82 -8.40 -3.50 11.30
N LEU A 83 -7.14 -3.86 10.98
CA LEU A 83 -6.62 -3.72 9.62
C LEU A 83 -7.42 -4.54 8.61
N ASN A 84 -7.90 -5.72 9.01
CA ASN A 84 -8.65 -6.61 8.12
C ASN A 84 -10.00 -5.97 7.75
N GLU A 85 -10.72 -5.40 8.72
CA GLU A 85 -11.97 -4.66 8.47
C GLU A 85 -11.74 -3.48 7.53
N LEU A 86 -10.79 -2.61 7.86
CA LEU A 86 -10.47 -1.43 7.05
C LEU A 86 -10.04 -1.81 5.62
N LYS A 87 -9.23 -2.88 5.46
CA LYS A 87 -8.82 -3.38 4.13
C LYS A 87 -9.99 -3.94 3.35
N ARG A 88 -10.85 -4.73 3.98
CA ARG A 88 -12.02 -5.33 3.31
C ARG A 88 -12.95 -4.24 2.81
N TYR A 89 -13.24 -3.24 3.65
CA TYR A 89 -14.00 -2.06 3.26
C TYR A 89 -13.36 -1.34 2.08
N ALA A 90 -12.05 -1.10 2.12
CA ALA A 90 -11.34 -0.43 1.03
C ALA A 90 -11.31 -1.25 -0.28
N ILE A 91 -11.12 -2.58 -0.23
CA ILE A 91 -11.17 -3.43 -1.43
C ILE A 91 -12.53 -3.33 -2.11
N GLU A 92 -13.60 -3.31 -1.32
CA GLU A 92 -14.97 -3.16 -1.82
C GLU A 92 -15.21 -1.77 -2.41
N ALA A 93 -14.86 -0.71 -1.67
CA ALA A 93 -15.06 0.68 -2.10
C ALA A 93 -14.31 1.04 -3.39
N TYR A 94 -13.16 0.41 -3.65
CA TYR A 94 -12.33 0.64 -4.84
C TYR A 94 -12.45 -0.47 -5.90
N GLU A 95 -13.35 -1.45 -5.70
CA GLU A 95 -13.56 -2.61 -6.56
C GLU A 95 -12.28 -3.37 -6.97
N SER A 96 -11.22 -3.28 -6.16
CA SER A 96 -9.85 -3.66 -6.56
C SER A 96 -9.67 -5.17 -6.73
N TYR A 97 -10.60 -5.98 -6.20
CA TYR A 97 -10.67 -7.42 -6.44
C TYR A 97 -11.34 -7.78 -7.76
N LYS A 98 -12.41 -7.07 -8.14
CA LYS A 98 -13.20 -7.37 -9.34
C LYS A 98 -12.57 -6.79 -10.61
N LYS A 99 -11.95 -5.61 -10.47
CA LYS A 99 -11.46 -4.78 -11.60
C LYS A 99 -10.02 -4.33 -11.42
N GLY A 100 -9.28 -4.91 -10.48
CA GLY A 100 -7.96 -4.43 -10.12
C GLY A 100 -6.93 -5.53 -9.88
N TYR A 101 -5.86 -5.16 -9.18
CA TYR A 101 -4.72 -6.04 -8.95
C TYR A 101 -4.90 -7.01 -7.77
N ASN A 102 -5.92 -6.82 -6.92
CA ASN A 102 -6.13 -7.72 -5.79
C ASN A 102 -6.65 -9.07 -6.26
N LYS A 103 -6.01 -10.16 -5.83
CA LYS A 103 -6.46 -11.53 -6.14
C LYS A 103 -7.39 -12.13 -5.07
N THR A 104 -7.62 -11.42 -3.96
CA THR A 104 -8.56 -11.82 -2.89
C THR A 104 -9.36 -10.62 -2.39
N ARG A 105 -10.53 -10.88 -1.76
CA ARG A 105 -11.42 -9.85 -1.18
C ARG A 105 -10.94 -9.32 0.19
N GLY A 106 -9.78 -9.75 0.67
CA GLY A 106 -9.34 -9.57 2.05
C GLY A 106 -9.15 -10.91 2.75
N ASN A 107 -8.33 -10.93 3.80
CA ASN A 107 -8.16 -12.12 4.64
C ASN A 107 -9.07 -12.00 5.86
N ASN A 108 -9.58 -13.12 6.36
CA ASN A 108 -10.21 -13.21 7.69
C ASN A 108 -9.13 -13.11 8.77
#